data_AF-A0A7W1BAP4-F1
#
_entry.id   AF-A0A7W1BAP4-F1
#
_cell.length_a   1.000
_cell.length_b   1.000
_cell.length_c   1.000
_cell.angle_alpha   90.00
_cell.angle_beta   90.00
_cell.angle_gamma   90.00
#
_symmetry.space_group_name_H-M   'P 1'
#
loop_
_entity.id
_entity.type
_entity.pdbx_description
1 polymer ?
#
loop_
_entity_poly.entity_id
_entity_poly.type
_entity_poly.pdbx_seq_one_letter_code
_entity_poly.pdbx_strand_id
1 'polypeptide(L)'
;MNELEADRTSFPNSTVGRDYWASFLVLSIVATLVYFFGFVGLFIKGTYAQGVCSTAVWAWQAWNPAANQEHSKLVPLMFLGLIWFARDKIRQARKSGSHLGLIFVGAGVLLFLVGARCLQPRLALLSLPFLIYGSVMFLWGRQVARIILFPCAFLVFMIPVAAIEQATFRLQFVITGAVGALSNLVGIRIEAVGTTLTALDGSFNFQIAEGCSGIRSLTAMTMLAAIYVHLTQKELWKKILIFAFSIVFAIAGNVGRIFTVVLVAKWINPELAAGIYHDYSGYVFFPIALAAMLGFSKLVNLCCPTPLVAGSKNHVVPDHD
;
A
#
# COMPACT_ATOMS: atom_id res chain seq x y z
N MET A 1 -3.89 -62.61 38.80
CA MET A 1 -3.59 -61.46 39.69
C MET A 1 -2.13 -61.11 39.46
N ASN A 2 -1.75 -60.74 38.24
CA ASN A 2 -1.89 -59.43 37.58
C ASN A 2 -1.01 -58.36 38.23
N GLU A 3 0.10 -58.11 37.54
CA GLU A 3 0.58 -56.79 37.13
C GLU A 3 0.83 -55.75 38.22
N LEU A 4 2.06 -55.74 38.73
CA LEU A 4 2.69 -54.55 39.30
C LEU A 4 4.03 -54.35 38.61
N GLU A 5 3.99 -54.11 37.31
CA GLU A 5 5.09 -53.53 36.55
C GLU A 5 4.54 -52.39 35.70
N ALA A 6 5.35 -51.33 35.60
CA ALA A 6 5.22 -50.21 34.68
C ALA A 6 4.04 -49.25 34.90
N ASP A 7 4.31 -48.10 35.54
CA ASP A 7 4.25 -46.80 34.84
C ASP A 7 4.70 -45.66 35.77
N ARG A 8 5.99 -45.34 35.75
CA ARG A 8 6.53 -44.08 36.28
C ARG A 8 7.69 -43.59 35.40
N THR A 9 7.45 -43.38 34.11
CA THR A 9 8.34 -42.55 33.28
C THR A 9 7.56 -41.86 32.17
N SER A 10 6.60 -40.99 32.52
CA SER A 10 6.09 -39.99 31.58
C SER A 10 7.05 -38.81 31.55
N PHE A 11 8.06 -38.86 30.67
CA PHE A 11 8.92 -37.72 30.35
C PHE A 11 8.11 -36.58 29.72
N PRO A 12 8.06 -35.36 30.29
CA PRO A 12 7.57 -34.19 29.58
C PRO A 12 8.77 -33.52 28.88
N ASN A 13 9.29 -34.11 27.79
CA ASN A 13 10.50 -33.57 27.13
C ASN A 13 10.38 -33.33 25.61
N SER A 14 9.18 -33.39 25.03
CA SER A 14 9.00 -33.23 23.58
C SER A 14 8.63 -31.81 23.11
N THR A 15 8.34 -30.88 24.02
CA THR A 15 7.96 -29.50 23.66
C THR A 15 9.16 -28.57 23.54
N VAL A 16 10.14 -28.69 24.45
CA VAL A 16 11.29 -27.77 24.55
C VAL A 16 12.21 -27.85 23.32
N GLY A 17 12.48 -29.06 22.78
CA GLY A 17 13.33 -29.23 21.60
C GLY A 17 12.73 -28.71 20.28
N ARG A 18 11.40 -28.72 20.15
CA ARG A 18 10.69 -28.29 18.94
C ARG A 18 10.72 -26.77 18.77
N ASP A 19 10.76 -26.03 19.86
CA ASP A 19 10.77 -24.56 19.87
C ASP A 19 12.13 -23.98 19.44
N TYR A 20 13.24 -24.68 19.73
CA TYR A 20 14.58 -24.26 19.27
C TYR A 20 14.75 -24.39 17.77
N TRP A 21 14.34 -25.51 17.16
CA TRP A 21 14.44 -25.71 15.71
C TRP A 21 13.59 -24.72 14.92
N ALA A 22 12.37 -24.42 15.41
CA ALA A 22 11.52 -23.40 14.80
C ALA A 22 12.17 -22.01 14.88
N SER A 23 12.73 -21.65 16.04
CA SER A 23 13.42 -20.37 16.24
C SER A 23 14.68 -20.24 15.36
N PHE A 24 15.46 -21.31 15.26
CA PHE A 24 16.63 -21.39 14.38
C PHE A 24 16.24 -21.23 12.91
N LEU A 25 15.17 -21.89 12.46
CA LEU A 25 14.72 -21.81 11.07
C LEU A 25 14.18 -20.41 10.73
N VAL A 26 13.46 -19.76 11.65
CA VAL A 26 13.04 -18.35 11.50
C VAL A 26 14.26 -17.44 11.38
N LEU A 27 15.24 -17.58 12.28
CA LEU A 27 16.46 -16.76 12.25
C LEU A 27 17.23 -16.96 10.95
N SER A 28 17.33 -18.21 10.47
CA SER A 28 17.99 -18.55 9.21
C SER A 28 17.28 -17.92 8.00
N ILE A 29 15.95 -17.98 7.94
CA ILE A 29 15.17 -17.31 6.88
C ILE A 29 15.40 -15.80 6.91
N VAL A 30 15.30 -15.17 8.08
CA VAL A 30 15.52 -13.73 8.23
C VAL A 30 16.94 -13.35 7.82
N ALA A 31 17.95 -14.07 8.29
CA ALA A 31 19.35 -13.85 7.92
C ALA A 31 19.56 -13.99 6.40
N THR A 32 18.95 -14.99 5.78
CA THR A 32 19.00 -15.19 4.32
C THR A 32 18.40 -14.00 3.58
N LEU A 33 17.20 -13.56 3.96
CA LEU A 33 16.57 -12.40 3.32
C LEU A 33 17.39 -11.12 3.52
N VAL A 34 17.89 -10.88 4.73
CA VAL A 34 18.75 -9.72 5.04
C VAL A 34 20.02 -9.75 4.20
N TYR A 35 20.68 -10.90 4.08
CA TYR A 35 21.88 -11.06 3.28
C TYR A 35 21.63 -10.77 1.79
N PHE A 36 20.66 -11.46 1.18
CA PHE A 36 20.38 -11.34 -0.25
C PHE A 36 19.84 -9.97 -0.67
N PHE A 37 19.05 -9.31 0.17
CA PHE A 37 18.50 -7.99 -0.16
C PHE A 37 19.38 -6.84 0.29
N GLY A 38 20.09 -6.99 1.41
CA GLY A 38 20.89 -5.94 2.03
C GLY A 38 22.34 -5.88 1.56
N PHE A 39 22.95 -7.04 1.29
CA PHE A 39 24.40 -7.13 1.13
C PHE A 39 24.85 -7.65 -0.24
N VAL A 40 24.08 -8.53 -0.88
CA VAL A 40 24.46 -9.03 -2.22
C VAL A 40 24.32 -7.91 -3.24
N GLY A 41 25.45 -7.45 -3.78
CA GLY A 41 25.51 -6.47 -4.85
C GLY A 41 25.11 -7.09 -6.18
N LEU A 42 23.93 -6.75 -6.70
CA LEU A 42 23.40 -7.26 -7.96
C LEU A 42 23.10 -6.16 -8.98
N PHE A 43 22.73 -4.97 -8.51
CA PHE A 43 22.16 -3.93 -9.35
C PHE A 43 23.10 -2.74 -9.47
N ILE A 44 23.08 -2.08 -10.61
CA ILE A 44 23.84 -0.84 -10.79
C ILE A 44 23.21 0.22 -9.89
N LYS A 45 24.04 0.95 -9.14
CA LYS A 45 23.58 2.14 -8.42
C LYS A 45 22.91 3.09 -9.42
N GLY A 46 21.88 3.82 -8.99
CA GLY A 46 21.13 4.71 -9.89
C GLY A 46 22.04 5.74 -10.60
N THR A 47 21.44 6.58 -11.45
CA THR A 47 22.09 7.51 -12.41
C THR A 47 23.26 8.36 -11.89
N TYR A 48 23.48 8.44 -10.57
CA TYR A 48 24.45 9.32 -9.91
C TYR A 48 25.61 8.60 -9.20
N ALA A 49 25.68 7.26 -9.19
CA ALA A 49 26.79 6.56 -8.52
C ALA A 49 27.35 5.40 -9.35
N GLN A 50 28.67 5.30 -9.41
CA GLN A 50 29.38 4.19 -10.05
C GLN A 50 29.41 2.95 -9.12
N GLY A 51 29.22 1.76 -9.69
CA GLY A 51 29.37 0.48 -9.01
C GLY A 51 28.06 -0.28 -8.74
N VAL A 52 28.23 -1.51 -8.25
CA VAL A 52 27.12 -2.43 -7.92
C VAL A 52 26.61 -2.15 -6.50
N CYS A 53 25.32 -2.35 -6.28
CA CYS A 53 24.64 -2.22 -5.00
C CYS A 53 23.61 -3.34 -4.81
N SER A 54 23.20 -3.50 -3.55
CA SER A 54 22.16 -4.45 -3.17
C SER A 54 20.77 -3.92 -3.52
N THR A 55 19.78 -4.81 -3.53
CA THR A 55 18.38 -4.46 -3.77
C THR A 55 17.90 -3.36 -2.83
N ALA A 56 18.28 -3.42 -1.54
CA ALA A 56 17.89 -2.44 -0.53
C ALA A 56 18.53 -1.07 -0.78
N VAL A 57 19.81 -1.02 -1.15
CA VAL A 57 20.49 0.24 -1.48
C VAL A 57 19.91 0.86 -2.74
N TRP A 58 19.65 0.05 -3.77
CA TRP A 58 18.97 0.52 -4.97
C TRP A 58 17.58 1.09 -4.64
N ALA A 59 16.80 0.38 -3.83
CA ALA A 59 15.46 0.81 -3.43
C ALA A 59 15.51 2.14 -2.69
N TRP A 60 16.43 2.30 -1.74
CA TRP A 60 16.63 3.53 -0.99
C TRP A 60 16.93 4.73 -1.89
N GLN A 61 17.75 4.53 -2.93
CA GLN A 61 18.04 5.54 -3.94
C GLN A 61 16.83 5.85 -4.83
N ALA A 62 16.05 4.84 -5.19
CA ALA A 62 14.85 4.99 -6.01
C ALA A 62 13.70 5.66 -5.27
N TRP A 63 13.67 5.57 -3.93
CA TRP A 63 12.68 6.22 -3.07
C TRP A 63 12.99 7.71 -2.85
N ASN A 64 12.97 8.47 -3.93
CA ASN A 64 13.36 9.88 -3.95
C ASN A 64 12.24 10.80 -4.49
N PRO A 65 12.32 12.12 -4.24
CA PRO A 65 11.32 13.07 -4.71
C PRO A 65 11.25 13.19 -6.23
N ALA A 66 12.37 13.05 -6.94
CA ALA A 66 12.41 13.13 -8.40
C ALA A 66 11.55 12.04 -9.08
N ALA A 67 11.41 10.87 -8.45
CA ALA A 67 10.57 9.78 -8.93
C ALA A 67 9.14 9.78 -8.33
N ASN A 68 8.80 10.77 -7.49
CA ASN A 68 7.56 10.79 -6.70
C ASN A 68 7.39 9.54 -5.78
N GLN A 69 8.50 8.97 -5.29
CA GLN A 69 8.54 7.70 -4.53
C GLN A 69 8.92 7.85 -3.04
N GLU A 70 8.86 9.04 -2.47
CA GLU A 70 9.30 9.25 -1.08
C GLU A 70 8.48 8.45 -0.05
N HIS A 71 7.20 8.27 -0.33
CA HIS A 71 6.26 7.48 0.49
C HIS A 71 6.73 6.03 0.70
N SER A 72 7.45 5.47 -0.28
CA SER A 72 7.94 4.10 -0.27
C SER A 72 8.89 3.81 0.89
N LYS A 73 9.59 4.82 1.42
CA LYS A 73 10.41 4.70 2.64
C LYS A 73 9.59 4.40 3.89
N LEU A 74 8.33 4.86 3.94
CA LEU A 74 7.43 4.65 5.08
C LEU A 74 6.78 3.27 5.04
N VAL A 75 6.62 2.68 3.86
CA VAL A 75 5.89 1.42 3.67
C VAL A 75 6.47 0.24 4.48
N PRO A 76 7.81 0.02 4.59
CA PRO A 76 8.36 -0.99 5.49
C PRO A 76 7.99 -0.76 6.97
N LEU A 77 7.99 0.50 7.43
CA LEU A 77 7.58 0.83 8.80
C LEU A 77 6.09 0.55 9.01
N MET A 78 5.27 0.88 8.02
CA MET A 78 3.83 0.60 8.04
C MET A 78 3.55 -0.90 8.00
N PHE A 79 4.32 -1.68 7.24
CA PHE A 79 4.26 -3.14 7.27
C PHE A 79 4.51 -3.68 8.69
N LEU A 80 5.57 -3.25 9.35
CA LEU A 80 5.86 -3.65 10.73
C LEU A 80 4.73 -3.22 11.69
N GLY A 81 4.21 -2.01 11.53
CA GLY A 81 3.06 -1.50 12.28
C GLY A 81 1.81 -2.36 12.08
N LEU A 82 1.48 -2.75 10.85
CA LEU A 82 0.33 -3.60 10.54
C LEU A 82 0.48 -5.01 11.14
N ILE A 83 1.69 -5.58 11.10
CA ILE A 83 1.99 -6.85 11.78
C ILE A 83 1.83 -6.70 13.30
N TRP A 84 2.30 -5.59 13.87
CA TRP A 84 2.16 -5.28 15.29
C TRP A 84 0.69 -5.16 15.71
N PHE A 85 -0.14 -4.44 14.95
CA PHE A 85 -1.59 -4.37 15.20
C PHE A 85 -2.29 -5.72 15.06
N ALA A 86 -1.75 -6.62 14.24
CA ALA A 86 -2.28 -7.96 14.04
C ALA A 86 -1.74 -9.00 15.06
N ARG A 87 -0.83 -8.63 15.97
CA ARG A 87 -0.10 -9.57 16.84
C ARG A 87 -1.01 -10.46 17.69
N ASP A 88 -2.10 -9.92 18.20
CA ASP A 88 -3.01 -10.67 19.09
C ASP A 88 -3.78 -11.72 18.29
N LYS A 89 -4.22 -11.37 17.08
CA LYS A 89 -4.81 -12.32 16.12
C LYS A 89 -3.81 -13.41 15.72
N ILE A 90 -2.55 -13.03 15.48
CA ILE A 90 -1.48 -13.98 15.15
C ILE A 90 -1.21 -14.96 16.31
N ARG A 91 -1.22 -14.46 17.56
CA ARG A 91 -1.02 -15.28 18.76
C ARG A 91 -2.17 -16.27 18.99
N GLN A 92 -3.40 -15.86 18.74
CA GLN A 92 -4.60 -16.69 18.93
C GLN A 92 -4.85 -17.68 17.79
N ALA A 93 -4.35 -17.40 16.59
CA ALA A 93 -4.53 -18.28 15.43
C ALA A 93 -3.87 -19.66 15.65
N ARG A 94 -4.54 -20.72 15.18
CA ARG A 94 -3.97 -22.08 15.25
C ARG A 94 -2.76 -22.16 14.33
N LYS A 95 -1.59 -22.40 14.94
CA LYS A 95 -0.31 -22.58 14.23
C LYS A 95 -0.20 -24.02 13.73
N SER A 96 -0.27 -24.19 12.43
CA SER A 96 -0.16 -25.50 11.77
C SER A 96 0.49 -25.30 10.42
N GLY A 97 1.81 -25.50 10.35
CA GLY A 97 2.61 -25.30 9.14
C GLY A 97 2.02 -25.99 7.91
N SER A 98 2.25 -25.39 6.73
CA SER A 98 1.66 -25.86 5.48
C SER A 98 2.67 -25.81 4.33
N HIS A 99 2.94 -26.95 3.71
CA HIS A 99 3.83 -27.06 2.55
C HIS A 99 3.39 -26.20 1.35
N LEU A 100 2.12 -25.77 1.30
CA LEU A 100 1.65 -24.80 0.30
C LEU A 100 2.39 -23.47 0.38
N GLY A 101 2.98 -23.12 1.52
CA GLY A 101 3.87 -21.96 1.64
C GLY A 101 5.08 -22.04 0.71
N LEU A 102 5.56 -23.25 0.40
CA LEU A 102 6.69 -23.46 -0.52
C LEU A 102 6.39 -23.01 -1.95
N ILE A 103 5.13 -23.01 -2.37
CA ILE A 103 4.73 -22.47 -3.69
C ILE A 103 5.01 -20.97 -3.74
N PHE A 104 4.65 -20.24 -2.68
CA PHE A 104 4.91 -18.80 -2.57
C PHE A 104 6.39 -18.49 -2.38
N VAL A 105 7.12 -19.30 -1.60
CA VAL A 105 8.59 -19.19 -1.48
C VAL A 105 9.24 -19.42 -2.85
N GLY A 106 8.86 -20.47 -3.57
CA GLY A 106 9.36 -20.77 -4.90
C GLY A 106 9.07 -19.66 -5.91
N ALA A 107 7.87 -19.10 -5.90
CA ALA A 107 7.51 -17.94 -6.72
C ALA A 107 8.36 -16.70 -6.35
N GLY A 108 8.57 -16.43 -5.06
CA GLY A 108 9.44 -15.36 -4.59
C GLY A 108 10.90 -15.56 -5.03
N VAL A 109 11.45 -16.76 -4.86
CA VAL A 109 12.80 -17.08 -5.32
C VAL A 109 12.91 -16.90 -6.84
N LEU A 110 11.95 -17.39 -7.61
CA LEU A 110 11.92 -17.21 -9.06
C LEU A 110 11.88 -15.72 -9.45
N LEU A 111 11.02 -14.93 -8.83
CA LEU A 111 10.94 -13.48 -9.06
C LEU A 111 12.26 -12.78 -8.72
N PHE A 112 12.92 -13.17 -7.63
CA PHE A 112 14.22 -12.65 -7.25
C PHE A 112 15.29 -13.01 -8.28
N LEU A 113 15.34 -14.27 -8.70
CA LEU A 113 16.31 -14.76 -9.68
C LEU A 113 16.12 -14.10 -11.05
N VAL A 114 14.88 -13.99 -11.53
CA VAL A 114 14.56 -13.26 -12.77
C VAL A 114 14.95 -11.80 -12.63
N GLY A 115 14.61 -11.15 -11.50
CA GLY A 115 15.03 -9.79 -11.21
C GLY A 115 16.55 -9.62 -11.26
N ALA A 116 17.30 -10.50 -10.61
CA ALA A 116 18.76 -10.49 -10.61
C ALA A 116 19.34 -10.72 -12.02
N ARG A 117 18.82 -11.73 -12.75
CA ARG A 117 19.30 -12.10 -14.09
C ARG A 117 18.99 -11.06 -15.16
N CYS A 118 17.83 -10.43 -15.09
CA CYS A 118 17.41 -9.38 -16.00
C CYS A 118 17.85 -7.97 -15.55
N LEU A 119 18.64 -7.87 -14.47
CA LEU A 119 19.04 -6.59 -13.86
C LEU A 119 17.84 -5.67 -13.57
N GLN A 120 16.72 -6.26 -13.17
CA GLN A 120 15.47 -5.57 -12.86
C GLN A 120 15.20 -5.57 -11.35
N PRO A 121 15.69 -4.58 -10.59
CA PRO A 121 15.59 -4.54 -9.12
C PRO A 121 14.14 -4.43 -8.61
N ARG A 122 13.22 -3.90 -9.41
CA ARG A 122 11.79 -3.85 -9.10
C ARG A 122 11.18 -5.26 -8.93
N LEU A 123 11.60 -6.21 -9.76
CA LEU A 123 11.17 -7.62 -9.65
C LEU A 123 11.77 -8.29 -8.42
N ALA A 124 13.03 -7.96 -8.10
CA ALA A 124 13.65 -8.41 -6.86
C ALA A 124 12.90 -7.85 -5.63
N LEU A 125 12.51 -6.58 -5.61
CA LEU A 125 11.67 -6.03 -4.53
C LEU A 125 10.29 -6.69 -4.46
N LEU A 126 9.67 -6.98 -5.61
CA LEU A 126 8.37 -7.65 -5.68
C LEU A 126 8.39 -9.06 -5.06
N SER A 127 9.54 -9.72 -5.00
CA SER A 127 9.62 -11.05 -4.39
C SER A 127 9.51 -11.05 -2.86
N LEU A 128 9.84 -9.95 -2.17
CA LEU A 128 9.76 -9.85 -0.71
C LEU A 128 8.37 -10.22 -0.14
N PRO A 129 7.25 -9.64 -0.64
CA PRO A 129 5.91 -10.06 -0.25
C PRO A 129 5.68 -11.58 -0.31
N PHE A 130 6.14 -12.22 -1.39
CA PHE A 130 5.96 -13.65 -1.62
C PHE A 130 6.83 -14.50 -0.69
N LEU A 131 8.10 -14.10 -0.50
CA LEU A 131 9.03 -14.78 0.39
C LEU A 131 8.56 -14.70 1.84
N ILE A 132 8.12 -13.53 2.30
CA ILE A 132 7.61 -13.34 3.67
C ILE A 132 6.31 -14.12 3.86
N TYR A 133 5.34 -13.95 2.95
CA TYR A 133 4.05 -14.63 3.04
C TYR A 133 4.20 -16.16 2.98
N GLY A 134 5.01 -16.66 2.04
CA GLY A 134 5.29 -18.08 1.88
C GLY A 134 6.00 -18.68 3.09
N SER A 135 7.01 -17.99 3.63
CA SER A 135 7.72 -18.42 4.84
C SER A 135 6.78 -18.51 6.04
N VAL A 136 5.92 -17.52 6.23
CA VAL A 136 4.95 -17.51 7.32
C VAL A 136 3.90 -18.60 7.16
N MET A 137 3.41 -18.84 5.93
CA MET A 137 2.48 -19.92 5.63
C MET A 137 3.11 -21.30 5.84
N PHE A 138 4.38 -21.45 5.49
CA PHE A 138 5.14 -22.67 5.70
C PHE A 138 5.32 -22.98 7.19
N LEU A 139 5.72 -21.97 7.97
CA LEU A 139 6.00 -22.09 9.40
C LEU A 139 4.76 -22.19 10.28
N TRP A 140 3.83 -21.26 10.10
CA TRP A 140 2.71 -21.06 11.02
C TRP A 140 1.34 -21.36 10.40
N GLY A 141 1.29 -21.66 9.10
CA GLY A 141 0.08 -22.17 8.45
C GLY A 141 -0.80 -21.11 7.81
N ARG A 142 -1.87 -21.60 7.16
CA ARG A 142 -2.80 -20.78 6.35
C ARG A 142 -3.55 -19.72 7.18
N GLN A 143 -3.81 -20.00 8.47
CA GLN A 143 -4.54 -19.09 9.34
C GLN A 143 -3.72 -17.83 9.64
N VAL A 144 -2.45 -18.00 10.04
CA VAL A 144 -1.52 -16.88 10.26
C VAL A 144 -1.21 -16.16 8.95
N ALA A 145 -0.99 -16.91 7.86
CA ALA A 145 -0.77 -16.32 6.54
C ALA A 145 -1.92 -15.41 6.11
N ARG A 146 -3.17 -15.81 6.31
CA ARG A 146 -4.35 -14.97 5.98
C ARG A 146 -4.37 -13.65 6.75
N ILE A 147 -3.90 -13.65 7.99
CA ILE A 147 -3.83 -12.43 8.81
C ILE A 147 -2.78 -11.47 8.24
N ILE A 148 -1.63 -11.99 7.82
CA ILE A 148 -0.54 -11.15 7.29
C ILE A 148 -0.62 -10.90 5.77
N LEU A 149 -1.62 -11.45 5.08
CA LEU A 149 -1.80 -11.27 3.64
C LEU A 149 -1.88 -9.79 3.26
N PHE A 150 -2.66 -9.01 4.01
CA PHE A 150 -2.77 -7.57 3.77
C PHE A 150 -1.46 -6.82 4.04
N PRO A 151 -0.77 -6.99 5.19
CA PRO A 151 0.58 -6.45 5.39
C PRO A 151 1.53 -6.79 4.23
N CYS A 152 1.61 -8.06 3.80
CA CYS A 152 2.47 -8.45 2.69
C CYS A 152 2.04 -7.79 1.36
N ALA A 153 0.76 -7.71 1.07
CA ALA A 153 0.26 -7.02 -0.13
C ALA A 153 0.56 -5.51 -0.07
N PHE A 154 0.55 -4.91 1.11
CA PHE A 154 0.85 -3.49 1.32
C PHE A 154 2.30 -3.14 0.94
N LEU A 155 3.24 -4.09 1.02
CA LEU A 155 4.61 -3.92 0.53
C LEU A 155 4.69 -3.67 -0.99
N VAL A 156 3.63 -3.90 -1.77
CA VAL A 156 3.64 -3.50 -3.19
C VAL A 156 3.76 -1.97 -3.34
N PHE A 157 3.28 -1.18 -2.37
CA PHE A 157 3.38 0.28 -2.40
C PHE A 157 4.82 0.80 -2.26
N MET A 158 5.81 -0.01 -1.85
CA MET A 158 7.22 0.44 -1.84
C MET A 158 7.91 0.23 -3.18
N ILE A 159 7.29 -0.44 -4.15
CA ILE A 159 7.95 -0.81 -5.40
C ILE A 159 7.86 0.37 -6.38
N PRO A 160 8.98 0.97 -6.82
CA PRO A 160 8.94 2.03 -7.81
C PRO A 160 8.42 1.49 -9.15
N VAL A 161 7.19 1.86 -9.53
CA VAL A 161 6.57 1.40 -10.79
C VAL A 161 6.63 2.48 -11.86
N ALA A 162 7.07 2.11 -13.07
CA ALA A 162 7.04 3.01 -14.24
C ALA A 162 5.61 3.47 -14.60
N ALA A 163 4.60 2.72 -14.16
CA ALA A 163 3.20 3.11 -14.28
C ALA A 163 2.89 4.44 -13.59
N ILE A 164 3.65 4.86 -12.56
CA ILE A 164 3.46 6.14 -11.88
C ILE A 164 3.83 7.31 -12.79
N GLU A 165 4.89 7.21 -13.58
CA GLU A 165 5.27 8.23 -14.57
C GLU A 165 4.21 8.34 -15.68
N GLN A 166 3.75 7.20 -16.23
CA GLN A 166 2.69 7.19 -17.24
C GLN A 166 1.35 7.69 -16.67
N ALA A 167 1.02 7.33 -15.43
CA ALA A 167 -0.16 7.80 -14.74
C ALA A 167 -0.08 9.31 -14.48
N THR A 168 1.11 9.82 -14.17
CA THR A 168 1.36 11.26 -13.96
C THR A 168 0.99 12.06 -15.21
N PHE A 169 1.48 11.65 -16.38
CA PHE A 169 1.14 12.30 -17.64
C PHE A 169 -0.36 12.22 -17.91
N ARG A 170 -0.97 11.04 -17.83
CA ARG A 170 -2.42 10.86 -18.04
C ARG A 170 -3.25 11.74 -17.10
N LEU A 171 -2.82 11.84 -15.84
CA LEU A 171 -3.51 12.61 -14.82
C LEU A 171 -3.44 14.12 -15.12
N GLN A 172 -2.33 14.63 -15.65
CA GLN A 172 -2.24 16.02 -16.10
C GLN A 172 -3.27 16.36 -17.19
N PHE A 173 -3.48 15.48 -18.18
CA PHE A 173 -4.52 15.72 -19.20
C PHE A 173 -5.92 15.74 -18.59
N VAL A 174 -6.22 14.80 -17.70
CA VAL A 174 -7.52 14.75 -17.00
C VAL A 174 -7.75 16.05 -16.22
N ILE A 175 -6.74 16.53 -15.50
CA ILE A 175 -6.84 17.76 -14.71
C ILE A 175 -6.98 18.97 -15.62
N THR A 176 -6.14 19.11 -16.64
CA THR A 176 -6.16 20.23 -17.58
C THR A 176 -7.53 20.34 -18.25
N GLY A 177 -8.06 19.21 -18.75
CA GLY A 177 -9.39 19.17 -19.36
C GLY A 177 -10.52 19.50 -18.38
N ALA A 178 -10.50 18.93 -17.17
CA ALA A 178 -11.52 19.17 -16.16
C ALA A 178 -11.51 20.63 -15.67
N VAL A 179 -10.32 21.20 -15.39
CA VAL A 179 -10.17 22.59 -14.97
C VAL A 179 -10.55 23.54 -16.10
N GLY A 180 -10.18 23.25 -17.35
CA GLY A 180 -10.61 24.02 -18.51
C GLY A 180 -12.13 24.06 -18.65
N ALA A 181 -12.80 22.91 -18.52
CA ALA A 181 -14.26 22.83 -18.57
C ALA A 181 -14.92 23.62 -17.42
N LEU A 182 -14.44 23.46 -16.18
CA LEU A 182 -14.95 24.20 -15.02
C LEU A 182 -14.75 25.71 -15.15
N SER A 183 -13.61 26.14 -15.69
CA SER A 183 -13.29 27.55 -15.90
C SER A 183 -14.19 28.19 -16.95
N ASN A 184 -14.41 27.51 -18.08
CA ASN A 184 -15.35 27.96 -19.09
C ASN A 184 -16.78 28.04 -18.54
N LEU A 185 -17.19 27.10 -17.67
CA LEU A 185 -18.50 27.11 -17.02
C LEU A 185 -18.72 28.36 -16.15
N VAL A 186 -17.68 28.85 -15.46
CA VAL A 186 -17.75 30.08 -14.64
C VAL A 186 -17.42 31.36 -15.43
N GLY A 187 -17.35 31.28 -16.75
CA GLY A 187 -17.14 32.43 -17.64
C GLY A 187 -15.68 32.84 -17.86
N ILE A 188 -14.72 32.07 -17.35
CA ILE A 188 -13.30 32.29 -17.62
C ILE A 188 -12.92 31.51 -18.89
N ARG A 189 -12.79 32.23 -19.99
CA ARG A 189 -12.43 31.63 -21.29
C ARG A 189 -10.97 31.21 -21.30
N ILE A 190 -10.75 29.90 -21.21
CA ILE A 190 -9.43 29.27 -21.20
C ILE A 190 -9.33 28.28 -22.35
N GLU A 191 -8.20 28.31 -23.03
CA GLU A 191 -7.76 27.29 -23.96
C GLU A 191 -6.85 26.28 -23.25
N ALA A 192 -7.21 24.99 -23.34
CA ALA A 192 -6.46 23.89 -22.77
C ALA A 192 -5.74 23.13 -23.89
N VAL A 193 -4.42 23.30 -24.01
CA VAL A 193 -3.60 22.62 -25.02
C VAL A 193 -2.53 21.78 -24.33
N GLY A 194 -2.61 20.46 -24.49
CA GLY A 194 -1.72 19.54 -23.79
C GLY A 194 -1.91 19.61 -22.28
N THR A 195 -0.87 20.06 -21.56
CA THR A 195 -0.90 20.30 -20.11
C THR A 195 -0.91 21.80 -19.76
N THR A 196 -1.12 22.67 -20.75
CA THR A 196 -1.11 24.12 -20.59
C THR A 196 -2.52 24.69 -20.61
N LEU A 197 -2.79 25.62 -19.68
CA LEU A 197 -4.01 26.42 -19.57
C LEU A 197 -3.67 27.87 -19.89
N THR A 198 -4.24 28.40 -20.97
CA THR A 198 -4.02 29.79 -21.41
C THR A 198 -5.34 30.55 -21.38
N ALA A 199 -5.40 31.68 -20.67
CA ALA A 199 -6.56 32.54 -20.71
C ALA A 199 -6.61 33.30 -22.05
N LEU A 200 -7.77 33.30 -22.72
CA LEU A 200 -7.91 33.94 -24.04
C LEU A 200 -7.77 35.47 -24.02
N ASP A 201 -7.93 36.08 -22.85
CA ASP A 201 -7.72 37.52 -22.66
C ASP A 201 -6.30 37.88 -22.19
N GLY A 202 -5.38 36.90 -22.24
CA GLY A 202 -3.97 37.10 -21.90
C GLY A 202 -3.69 37.26 -20.40
N SER A 203 -4.69 37.08 -19.53
CA SER A 203 -4.53 37.30 -18.08
C SER A 203 -3.57 36.31 -17.40
N PHE A 204 -3.44 35.09 -17.90
CA PHE A 204 -2.44 34.13 -17.44
C PHE A 204 -2.15 33.04 -18.47
N ASN A 205 -1.00 32.39 -18.29
CA ASN A 205 -0.59 31.18 -19.00
C ASN A 205 0.12 30.26 -18.01
N PHE A 206 -0.44 29.08 -17.73
CA PHE A 206 0.14 28.12 -16.80
C PHE A 206 0.27 26.75 -17.42
N GLN A 207 1.43 26.14 -17.22
CA GLN A 207 1.63 24.73 -17.49
C GLN A 207 1.48 23.91 -16.21
N ILE A 208 0.65 22.88 -16.25
CA ILE A 208 0.56 21.88 -15.19
C ILE A 208 1.80 21.00 -15.27
N ALA A 209 2.85 21.38 -14.54
CA ALA A 209 4.08 20.62 -14.41
C ALA A 209 3.87 19.26 -13.72
N GLU A 210 4.88 18.40 -13.75
CA GLU A 210 4.82 17.04 -13.18
C GLU A 210 4.43 17.05 -11.69
N GLY A 211 4.95 18.02 -10.93
CA GLY A 211 4.63 18.21 -9.52
C GLY A 211 3.16 18.56 -9.25
N CYS A 212 2.45 19.10 -10.25
CA CYS A 212 1.04 19.54 -10.15
C CYS A 212 0.05 18.44 -10.56
N SER A 213 0.53 17.33 -11.10
CA SER A 213 -0.29 16.19 -11.51
C SER A 213 -1.15 15.62 -10.38
N GLY A 214 -0.79 15.84 -9.11
CA GLY A 214 -1.51 15.25 -7.99
C GLY A 214 -1.21 13.76 -7.78
N ILE A 215 -0.18 13.22 -8.44
CA ILE A 215 0.22 11.82 -8.28
C ILE A 215 0.62 11.52 -6.82
N ARG A 216 1.32 12.44 -6.15
CA ARG A 216 1.70 12.30 -4.74
C ARG A 216 0.48 12.19 -3.82
N SER A 217 -0.51 13.08 -3.99
CA SER A 217 -1.77 13.01 -3.25
C SER A 217 -2.59 11.77 -3.58
N LEU A 218 -2.58 11.32 -4.83
CA LEU A 218 -3.27 10.10 -5.25
C LEU A 218 -2.67 8.85 -4.60
N THR A 219 -1.34 8.74 -4.59
CA THR A 219 -0.64 7.63 -3.92
C THR A 219 -0.88 7.65 -2.41
N ALA A 220 -0.80 8.82 -1.78
CA ALA A 220 -1.11 8.96 -0.36
C ALA A 220 -2.57 8.56 -0.05
N MET A 221 -3.53 9.01 -0.87
CA MET A 221 -4.94 8.67 -0.70
C MET A 221 -5.20 7.17 -0.85
N THR A 222 -4.62 6.52 -1.87
CA THR A 222 -4.81 5.09 -2.10
C THR A 222 -4.17 4.23 -1.00
N MET A 223 -2.97 4.60 -0.51
CA MET A 223 -2.36 3.93 0.65
C MET A 223 -3.21 4.04 1.90
N LEU A 224 -3.69 5.26 2.21
CA LEU A 224 -4.53 5.51 3.36
C LEU A 224 -5.88 4.78 3.23
N ALA A 225 -6.48 4.80 2.04
CA ALA A 225 -7.70 4.07 1.75
C ALA A 225 -7.51 2.56 1.93
N ALA A 226 -6.41 1.97 1.45
CA ALA A 226 -6.11 0.55 1.61
C ALA A 226 -6.08 0.14 3.09
N ILE A 227 -5.41 0.92 3.94
CA ILE A 227 -5.36 0.67 5.39
C ILE A 227 -6.72 0.89 6.02
N TYR A 228 -7.38 2.01 5.72
CA TYR A 228 -8.69 2.35 6.25
C TYR A 228 -9.69 1.23 5.96
N VAL A 229 -9.84 0.81 4.70
CA VAL A 229 -10.81 -0.23 4.35
C VAL A 229 -10.46 -1.58 4.94
N HIS A 230 -9.16 -1.88 5.10
CA HIS A 230 -8.73 -3.11 5.76
C HIS A 230 -9.13 -3.15 7.23
N LEU A 231 -8.99 -2.02 7.94
CA LEU A 231 -9.25 -1.93 9.38
C LEU A 231 -10.73 -1.75 9.70
N THR A 232 -11.49 -1.02 8.89
CA THR A 232 -12.87 -0.62 9.25
C THR A 232 -13.96 -1.43 8.55
N GLN A 233 -13.70 -1.99 7.38
CA GLN A 233 -14.73 -2.70 6.59
C GLN A 233 -14.61 -4.21 6.77
N LYS A 234 -15.75 -4.92 6.85
CA LYS A 234 -15.75 -6.39 6.95
C LYS A 234 -15.89 -7.02 5.56
N GLU A 235 -16.79 -6.49 4.74
CA GLU A 235 -17.21 -7.02 3.46
C GLU A 235 -16.26 -6.62 2.34
N LEU A 236 -15.88 -7.59 1.50
CA LEU A 236 -14.92 -7.36 0.42
C LEU A 236 -15.41 -6.34 -0.61
N TRP A 237 -16.70 -6.38 -0.96
CA TRP A 237 -17.27 -5.44 -1.94
C TRP A 237 -17.19 -3.99 -1.45
N LYS A 238 -17.41 -3.74 -0.15
CA LYS A 238 -17.25 -2.40 0.45
C LYS A 238 -15.80 -1.95 0.41
N LYS A 239 -14.85 -2.87 0.69
CA LYS A 239 -13.41 -2.58 0.60
C LYS A 239 -13.03 -2.13 -0.81
N ILE A 240 -13.44 -2.89 -1.81
CA ILE A 240 -13.16 -2.60 -3.22
C ILE A 240 -13.82 -1.29 -3.64
N LEU A 241 -15.10 -1.10 -3.31
CA LEU A 241 -15.85 0.11 -3.67
C LEU A 241 -15.21 1.37 -3.08
N ILE A 242 -14.99 1.40 -1.76
CA ILE A 242 -14.43 2.57 -1.08
C ILE A 242 -13.00 2.84 -1.56
N PHE A 243 -12.18 1.79 -1.75
CA PHE A 243 -10.83 1.93 -2.30
C PHE A 243 -10.86 2.49 -3.72
N ALA A 244 -11.73 1.99 -4.60
CA ALA A 244 -11.85 2.50 -5.97
C ALA A 244 -12.29 3.98 -5.98
N PHE A 245 -13.26 4.36 -5.15
CA PHE A 245 -13.70 5.74 -5.02
C PHE A 245 -12.64 6.66 -4.41
N SER A 246 -11.69 6.15 -3.62
CA SER A 246 -10.58 6.96 -3.12
C SER A 246 -9.75 7.61 -4.24
N ILE A 247 -9.61 6.91 -5.38
CA ILE A 247 -8.96 7.45 -6.58
C ILE A 247 -9.76 8.62 -7.13
N VAL A 248 -11.09 8.46 -7.24
CA VAL A 248 -11.99 9.52 -7.72
C VAL A 248 -11.92 10.75 -6.82
N PHE A 249 -11.96 10.57 -5.49
CA PHE A 249 -11.85 11.68 -4.54
C PHE A 249 -10.49 12.37 -4.60
N ALA A 250 -9.39 11.63 -4.77
CA ALA A 250 -8.07 12.22 -4.93
C ALA A 250 -7.98 13.08 -6.21
N ILE A 251 -8.50 12.57 -7.34
CA ILE A 251 -8.53 13.31 -8.61
C ILE A 251 -9.41 14.56 -8.46
N ALA A 252 -10.63 14.40 -7.93
CA ALA A 252 -11.56 15.51 -7.73
C ALA A 252 -11.00 16.59 -6.79
N GLY A 253 -10.32 16.19 -5.72
CA GLY A 253 -9.62 17.11 -4.81
C GLY A 253 -8.53 17.90 -5.52
N ASN A 254 -7.74 17.26 -6.39
CA ASN A 254 -6.71 17.97 -7.16
C ASN A 254 -7.30 18.85 -8.26
N VAL A 255 -8.39 18.44 -8.92
CA VAL A 255 -9.13 19.31 -9.87
C VAL A 255 -9.64 20.55 -9.16
N GLY A 256 -10.27 20.40 -7.99
CA GLY A 256 -10.72 21.53 -7.17
C GLY A 256 -9.57 22.47 -6.80
N ARG A 257 -8.44 21.91 -6.37
CA ARG A 257 -7.22 22.68 -6.04
C ARG A 257 -6.71 23.50 -7.23
N ILE A 258 -6.51 22.86 -8.38
CA ILE A 258 -5.96 23.56 -9.55
C ILE A 258 -6.99 24.56 -10.11
N PHE A 259 -8.27 24.25 -10.02
CA PHE A 259 -9.32 25.21 -10.36
C PHE A 259 -9.24 26.46 -9.47
N THR A 260 -9.04 26.35 -8.16
CA THR A 260 -8.88 27.55 -7.34
C THR A 260 -7.59 28.31 -7.60
N VAL A 261 -6.50 27.64 -8.00
CA VAL A 261 -5.28 28.32 -8.49
C VAL A 261 -5.62 29.20 -9.70
N VAL A 262 -6.43 28.71 -10.65
CA VAL A 262 -6.91 29.50 -11.80
C VAL A 262 -7.74 30.70 -11.37
N LEU A 263 -8.65 30.54 -10.40
CA LEU A 263 -9.47 31.65 -9.89
C LEU A 263 -8.61 32.74 -9.23
N VAL A 264 -7.62 32.34 -8.42
CA VAL A 264 -6.68 33.27 -7.77
C VAL A 264 -5.83 33.99 -8.81
N ALA A 265 -5.35 33.29 -9.82
CA ALA A 265 -4.58 33.91 -10.89
C ALA A 265 -5.41 34.93 -11.67
N LYS A 266 -6.68 34.61 -11.93
CA LYS A 266 -7.57 35.43 -12.72
C LYS A 266 -7.98 36.73 -12.02
N TRP A 267 -8.33 36.66 -10.75
CA TRP A 267 -8.98 37.77 -10.04
C TRP A 267 -8.09 38.44 -8.99
N ILE A 268 -7.03 37.80 -8.54
CA ILE A 268 -6.15 38.34 -7.50
C ILE A 268 -4.80 38.68 -8.11
N ASN A 269 -3.98 37.68 -8.39
CA ASN A 269 -2.63 37.87 -8.90
C ASN A 269 -2.04 36.52 -9.42
N PRO A 270 -1.54 36.46 -10.67
CA PRO A 270 -0.91 35.26 -11.24
C PRO A 270 0.34 34.77 -10.49
N GLU A 271 1.17 35.66 -9.98
CA GLU A 271 2.39 35.33 -9.21
C GLU A 271 2.02 34.73 -7.85
N LEU A 272 1.03 35.29 -7.15
CA LEU A 272 0.51 34.72 -5.91
C LEU A 272 -0.07 33.31 -6.13
N ALA A 273 -0.80 33.14 -7.25
CA ALA A 273 -1.38 31.87 -7.62
C ALA A 273 -0.32 30.79 -7.88
N ALA A 274 0.74 31.15 -8.63
CA ALA A 274 1.83 30.23 -8.99
C ALA A 274 2.82 29.97 -7.85
N GLY A 275 2.96 30.92 -6.91
CA GLY A 275 3.82 30.79 -5.73
C GLY A 275 3.06 30.21 -4.53
N ILE A 276 2.88 31.04 -3.50
CA ILE A 276 2.41 30.62 -2.17
C ILE A 276 1.08 29.85 -2.25
N TYR A 277 0.11 30.31 -3.05
CA TYR A 277 -1.18 29.63 -3.09
C TYR A 277 -1.04 28.21 -3.67
N HIS A 278 -0.25 28.03 -4.73
CA HIS A 278 0.01 26.72 -5.29
C HIS A 278 0.64 25.78 -4.25
N ASP A 279 1.70 26.24 -3.58
CA ASP A 279 2.48 25.41 -2.66
C ASP A 279 1.66 24.94 -1.45
N TYR A 280 0.81 25.81 -0.90
CA TYR A 280 0.08 25.51 0.34
C TYR A 280 -1.34 24.97 0.14
N SER A 281 -1.99 25.24 -1.00
CA SER A 281 -3.35 24.77 -1.27
C SER A 281 -3.51 23.24 -1.16
N GLY A 282 -2.45 22.47 -1.44
CA GLY A 282 -2.46 21.01 -1.27
C GLY A 282 -2.79 20.55 0.15
N TYR A 283 -2.31 21.27 1.19
CA TYR A 283 -2.59 20.98 2.60
C TYR A 283 -4.06 21.19 2.98
N VAL A 284 -4.82 21.93 2.17
CA VAL A 284 -6.25 22.17 2.40
C VAL A 284 -7.08 21.17 1.61
N PHE A 285 -6.81 21.01 0.32
CA PHE A 285 -7.61 20.17 -0.56
C PHE A 285 -7.45 18.67 -0.29
N PHE A 286 -6.28 18.23 0.20
CA PHE A 286 -6.08 16.82 0.54
C PHE A 286 -6.97 16.37 1.73
N PRO A 287 -7.01 17.08 2.89
CA PRO A 287 -7.97 16.78 3.95
C PRO A 287 -9.42 16.84 3.51
N ILE A 288 -9.80 17.78 2.63
CA ILE A 288 -11.17 17.87 2.09
C ILE A 288 -11.50 16.60 1.29
N ALA A 289 -10.63 16.18 0.39
CA ALA A 289 -10.81 14.95 -0.39
C ALA A 289 -10.86 13.70 0.51
N LEU A 290 -10.03 13.67 1.55
CA LEU A 290 -10.03 12.58 2.54
C LEU A 290 -11.36 12.56 3.33
N ALA A 291 -11.83 13.72 3.80
CA ALA A 291 -13.10 13.84 4.49
C ALA A 291 -14.27 13.40 3.61
N ALA A 292 -14.24 13.75 2.31
CA ALA A 292 -15.24 13.29 1.34
C ALA A 292 -15.21 11.75 1.19
N MET A 293 -14.03 11.14 1.08
CA MET A 293 -13.89 9.67 1.04
C MET A 293 -14.42 9.00 2.32
N LEU A 294 -14.10 9.55 3.50
CA LEU A 294 -14.60 9.04 4.78
C LEU A 294 -16.11 9.21 4.91
N GLY A 295 -16.65 10.34 4.47
CA GLY A 295 -18.09 10.60 4.38
C GLY A 295 -18.80 9.59 3.46
N PHE A 296 -18.21 9.32 2.29
CA PHE A 296 -18.70 8.28 1.37
C PHE A 296 -18.67 6.89 2.02
N SER A 297 -17.60 6.54 2.73
CA SER A 297 -17.53 5.28 3.46
C SER A 297 -18.62 5.17 4.53
N LYS A 298 -18.92 6.26 5.25
CA LYS A 298 -20.01 6.30 6.22
C LYS A 298 -21.36 6.09 5.53
N LEU A 299 -21.59 6.77 4.40
CA LEU A 299 -22.82 6.63 3.62
C LEU A 299 -23.02 5.18 3.13
N VAL A 300 -21.99 4.55 2.57
CA VAL A 300 -22.04 3.14 2.14
C VAL A 300 -22.45 2.21 3.29
N ASN A 301 -21.94 2.45 4.50
CA ASN A 301 -22.28 1.65 5.68
C ASN A 301 -23.66 1.93 6.24
N LEU A 302 -24.21 3.14 6.06
CA LEU A 302 -25.58 3.47 6.44
C LEU A 302 -26.60 2.87 5.46
N CYS A 303 -26.33 2.96 4.15
CA CYS A 303 -27.21 2.44 3.11
C CYS A 303 -27.19 0.90 3.02
N CYS A 304 -26.08 0.27 3.41
CA CYS A 304 -25.95 -1.18 3.42
C CYS A 304 -25.33 -1.63 4.76
N PRO A 305 -26.13 -1.71 5.84
CA PRO A 305 -25.65 -2.19 7.13
C PRO A 305 -25.07 -3.58 7.00
N THR A 306 -23.93 -3.83 7.64
CA THR A 306 -23.42 -5.20 7.75
C THR A 306 -24.44 -6.02 8.51
N PRO A 307 -24.97 -7.13 7.96
CA PRO A 307 -25.90 -7.96 8.72
C PRO A 307 -25.23 -8.37 10.02
N LEU A 308 -25.89 -8.07 11.15
CA LEU A 308 -25.49 -8.60 12.44
C LEU A 308 -25.54 -10.12 12.30
N VAL A 309 -24.40 -10.78 12.47
CA VAL A 309 -24.38 -12.23 12.62
C VAL A 309 -25.20 -12.51 13.87
N ALA A 310 -26.43 -13.00 13.67
CA ALA A 310 -27.29 -13.43 14.76
C ALA A 310 -26.48 -14.47 15.56
N GLY A 311 -26.20 -14.14 16.82
CA GLY A 311 -25.50 -15.05 17.72
C GLY A 311 -26.16 -16.41 17.68
N SER A 312 -25.34 -17.45 17.52
CA SER A 312 -25.70 -18.83 17.78
C SER A 312 -26.45 -18.88 19.12
N LYS A 313 -27.78 -19.03 19.06
CA LYS A 313 -28.53 -19.46 20.23
C LYS A 313 -28.10 -20.90 20.48
N ASN A 314 -27.35 -21.11 21.55
CA ASN A 314 -27.04 -22.43 22.07
C ASN A 314 -28.36 -23.22 22.18
N HIS A 315 -28.47 -24.31 21.41
CA HIS A 315 -29.43 -25.35 21.69
C HIS A 315 -29.02 -25.98 23.03
N VAL A 316 -29.68 -25.55 24.11
CA VAL A 316 -29.76 -26.35 25.33
C VAL A 316 -30.76 -27.46 25.00
N VAL A 317 -30.26 -28.66 24.75
CA VAL A 317 -31.05 -29.88 24.80
C VAL A 317 -31.36 -30.12 26.28
N PRO A 318 -32.63 -30.19 26.70
CA PRO A 318 -32.94 -30.64 28.05
C PRO A 318 -32.60 -32.13 28.13
N ASP A 319 -31.81 -32.50 29.15
CA ASP A 319 -31.63 -33.89 29.53
C ASP A 319 -33.00 -34.53 29.79
N HIS A 320 -33.14 -35.76 29.32
CA HIS A 320 -34.22 -36.65 29.66
C HIS A 320 -34.18 -36.97 31.16
N ASP A 321 -35.32 -36.84 31.82
CA ASP A 321 -35.77 -37.70 32.92
C ASP A 321 -37.26 -38.03 32.67
#